data_AF-A0A840WD67-F1
#
_entry.id   AF-A0A840WD67-F1
#
_cell.length_a   1.000
_cell.length_b   1.000
_cell.length_c   1.000
_cell.angle_alpha   90.00
_cell.angle_beta   90.00
_cell.angle_gamma   90.00
#
_symmetry.space_group_name_H-M   'P 1'
#
loop_
_entity.id
_entity.type
_entity.pdbx_description
1 polymer ?
#
loop_
_entity_poly.entity_id
_entity_poly.type
_entity_poly.pdbx_seq_one_letter_code
_entity_poly.pdbx_strand_id
1 'polypeptide(L)'
;MAVPLVIDTDTAQDDCVALLVGLLDPAADLRAITMVAGNVGFDQQVRNAFMTLNVAGGRSDVPVYLGCRRPLVREWVSAENVHGDGSGGLRMDQDGLDPSGEHAVDALVRMAAQSPGELSVVAIGPLTNIAAAVVKDPAFAGNVKSLYVMGGSNNGRGNITAAAEFNFYVDPEAAKAVFAAGFDITVVPWDPLTLRQAVFGQEKLDRIAALDTPLARFFTRICGPTLEFDRSVGIDGTTHPDSLTAAVLLHPELVRAASPYHVDVETAGELTRGYSAMSWGVHGLEPNARVVEEIDAEGFFEYVLGLLSRATEPPRAVTGL
;
A
#
# COMPACT_ATOMS: atom_id res chain seq x y z
N MET A 1 14.56 0.20 -18.15
CA MET A 1 13.21 -0.05 -18.70
C MET A 1 12.24 0.20 -17.56
N ALA A 2 11.05 0.73 -17.85
CA ALA A 2 10.03 0.91 -16.81
C ALA A 2 9.58 -0.46 -16.26
N VAL A 3 9.16 -0.48 -14.99
CA VAL A 3 8.72 -1.66 -14.24
C VAL A 3 7.20 -1.77 -14.40
N PRO A 4 6.68 -2.81 -15.09
CA PRO A 4 5.24 -3.04 -15.18
C PRO A 4 4.69 -3.41 -13.80
N LEU A 5 3.72 -2.65 -13.30
CA LEU A 5 3.14 -2.91 -11.99
C LEU A 5 1.62 -2.70 -11.92
N VAL A 6 1.00 -3.38 -10.96
CA VAL A 6 -0.34 -3.07 -10.43
C VAL A 6 -0.22 -2.70 -8.97
N ILE A 7 -0.99 -1.72 -8.52
CA ILE A 7 -1.12 -1.38 -7.09
C ILE A 7 -2.50 -1.86 -6.60
N ASP A 8 -2.50 -2.76 -5.63
CA ASP A 8 -3.70 -3.25 -4.93
C ASP A 8 -3.85 -2.53 -3.59
N THR A 9 -4.91 -1.75 -3.43
CA THR A 9 -5.03 -0.68 -2.42
C THR A 9 -6.45 -0.53 -1.86
N ASP A 10 -6.53 -0.03 -0.64
CA ASP A 10 -7.72 0.38 0.12
C ASP A 10 -7.74 1.90 0.36
N THR A 11 -7.25 2.61 -0.64
CA THR A 11 -6.89 4.04 -0.72
C THR A 11 -7.37 4.98 0.41
N ALA A 12 -6.48 5.19 1.37
CA ALA A 12 -6.49 6.29 2.33
C ALA A 12 -5.07 6.85 2.54
N GLN A 13 -4.92 8.16 2.73
CA GLN A 13 -3.65 8.82 3.09
C GLN A 13 -2.39 8.29 2.38
N ASP A 14 -1.61 7.40 2.98
CA ASP A 14 -0.33 6.90 2.46
C ASP A 14 -0.48 6.04 1.21
N ASP A 15 -1.61 5.35 1.04
CA ASP A 15 -2.00 4.74 -0.24
C ASP A 15 -2.02 5.77 -1.36
N CYS A 16 -2.58 6.97 -1.12
CA CYS A 16 -2.62 8.02 -2.13
C CYS A 16 -1.19 8.42 -2.52
N VAL A 17 -0.25 8.44 -1.57
CA VAL A 17 1.16 8.72 -1.85
C VAL A 17 1.80 7.58 -2.66
N ALA A 18 1.47 6.32 -2.37
CA ALA A 18 1.91 5.17 -3.16
C ALA A 18 1.35 5.18 -4.60
N LEU A 19 0.11 5.61 -4.78
CA LEU A 19 -0.47 5.85 -6.09
C LEU A 19 0.27 6.97 -6.83
N LEU A 20 0.60 8.09 -6.15
CA LEU A 20 1.42 9.14 -6.76
C LEU A 20 2.81 8.62 -7.18
N VAL A 21 3.42 7.74 -6.40
CA VAL A 21 4.66 7.03 -6.78
C VAL A 21 4.46 6.27 -8.09
N GLY A 22 3.45 5.39 -8.17
CA GLY A 22 3.18 4.62 -9.38
C GLY A 22 2.79 5.48 -10.60
N LEU A 23 2.14 6.62 -10.39
CA LEU A 23 1.68 7.51 -11.46
C LEU A 23 2.78 8.42 -11.99
N LEU A 24 3.65 8.92 -11.12
CA LEU A 24 4.57 10.01 -11.47
C LEU A 24 6.01 9.54 -11.62
N ASP A 25 6.40 8.40 -11.07
CA ASP A 25 7.76 7.91 -11.24
C ASP A 25 8.04 7.46 -12.69
N PRO A 26 9.09 7.96 -13.36
CA PRO A 26 9.43 7.53 -14.72
C PRO A 26 9.90 6.06 -14.82
N ALA A 27 10.30 5.44 -13.70
CA ALA A 27 10.60 4.02 -13.63
C ALA A 27 9.32 3.17 -13.52
N ALA A 28 8.17 3.76 -13.18
CA ALA A 28 6.90 3.05 -13.07
C ALA A 28 6.19 2.94 -14.42
N ASP A 29 5.65 1.75 -14.70
CA ASP A 29 4.67 1.50 -15.75
C ASP A 29 3.40 0.94 -15.09
N LEU A 30 2.65 1.84 -14.44
CA LEU A 30 1.44 1.50 -13.68
C LEU A 30 0.32 1.10 -14.64
N ARG A 31 0.03 -0.20 -14.68
CA ARG A 31 -0.95 -0.81 -15.59
C ARG A 31 -2.37 -0.76 -15.07
N ALA A 32 -2.55 -0.76 -13.75
CA ALA A 32 -3.86 -0.73 -13.12
C ALA A 32 -3.77 -0.37 -11.63
N ILE A 33 -4.90 0.08 -11.10
CA ILE A 33 -5.18 0.16 -9.68
C ILE A 33 -6.29 -0.84 -9.37
N THR A 34 -6.09 -1.70 -8.38
CA THR A 34 -7.10 -2.66 -7.93
C THR A 34 -7.55 -2.33 -6.52
N MET A 35 -8.86 -2.25 -6.30
CA MET A 35 -9.43 -1.82 -5.02
C MET A 35 -9.78 -3.03 -4.15
N VAL A 36 -9.36 -3.03 -2.89
CA VAL A 36 -9.74 -4.02 -1.86
C VAL A 36 -10.28 -3.32 -0.62
N ALA A 37 -11.25 -3.88 0.10
CA ALA A 37 -11.77 -3.24 1.32
C ALA A 37 -10.75 -3.24 2.46
N GLY A 38 -10.53 -2.09 3.09
CA GLY A 38 -9.66 -1.95 4.25
C GLY A 38 -9.86 -0.65 5.03
N ASN A 39 -9.01 0.36 4.83
CA ASN A 39 -8.89 1.58 5.64
C ASN A 39 -10.20 2.33 5.87
N VAL A 40 -10.95 2.63 4.81
CA VAL A 40 -12.19 3.40 4.86
C VAL A 40 -13.31 2.67 4.11
N GLY A 41 -14.57 3.15 4.22
CA GLY A 41 -15.67 2.55 3.48
C GLY A 41 -15.36 2.40 1.98
N PHE A 42 -15.72 1.25 1.38
CA PHE A 42 -15.26 0.86 0.02
C PHE A 42 -15.53 1.93 -1.05
N ASP A 43 -16.70 2.57 -1.05
CA ASP A 43 -16.98 3.61 -2.05
C ASP A 43 -16.20 4.91 -1.76
N GLN A 44 -15.77 5.16 -0.52
CA GLN A 44 -14.91 6.30 -0.16
C GLN A 44 -13.48 6.10 -0.66
N GLN A 45 -12.86 4.94 -0.44
CA GLN A 45 -11.52 4.64 -0.97
C GLN A 45 -11.48 4.72 -2.51
N VAL A 46 -12.56 4.31 -3.21
CA VAL A 46 -12.67 4.48 -4.66
C VAL A 46 -12.65 5.96 -5.06
N ARG A 47 -13.40 6.81 -4.35
CA ARG A 47 -13.37 8.27 -4.56
C ARG A 47 -11.98 8.85 -4.30
N ASN A 48 -11.28 8.36 -3.28
CA ASN A 48 -9.92 8.78 -2.95
C ASN A 48 -8.93 8.40 -4.06
N ALA A 49 -9.02 7.18 -4.62
CA ALA A 49 -8.21 6.75 -5.75
C ALA A 49 -8.39 7.65 -6.99
N PHE A 50 -9.65 7.95 -7.35
CA PHE A 50 -9.95 8.87 -8.45
C PHE A 50 -9.49 10.31 -8.18
N MET A 51 -9.59 10.77 -6.94
CA MET A 51 -9.05 12.08 -6.56
C MET A 51 -7.53 12.12 -6.74
N THR A 52 -6.82 11.07 -6.34
CA THR A 52 -5.37 10.96 -6.51
C THR A 52 -4.97 10.95 -7.99
N LEU A 53 -5.69 10.20 -8.84
CA LEU A 53 -5.50 10.22 -10.30
C LEU A 53 -5.71 11.63 -10.90
N ASN A 54 -6.70 12.36 -10.39
CA ASN A 54 -6.97 13.74 -10.81
C ASN A 54 -5.83 14.67 -10.40
N VAL A 55 -5.40 14.65 -9.13
CA VAL A 55 -4.31 15.51 -8.63
C VAL A 55 -2.98 15.21 -9.34
N ALA A 56 -2.76 13.96 -9.77
CA ALA A 56 -1.61 13.56 -10.58
C ALA A 56 -1.63 14.09 -12.03
N GLY A 57 -2.58 14.96 -12.41
CA GLY A 57 -2.70 15.53 -13.74
C GLY A 57 -3.72 14.82 -14.64
N GLY A 58 -4.68 14.10 -14.07
CA GLY A 58 -5.78 13.51 -14.84
C GLY A 58 -5.45 12.22 -15.56
N ARG A 59 -4.81 11.27 -14.87
CA ARG A 59 -4.33 9.99 -15.44
C ARG A 59 -5.44 8.98 -15.75
N SER A 60 -6.34 9.33 -16.67
CA SER A 60 -7.44 8.47 -17.12
C SER A 60 -7.00 7.24 -17.93
N ASP A 61 -5.70 7.15 -18.25
CA ASP A 61 -5.07 6.00 -18.91
C ASP A 61 -4.90 4.80 -17.96
N VAL A 62 -4.92 5.01 -16.64
CA VAL A 62 -4.78 3.94 -15.65
C VAL A 62 -6.16 3.45 -15.20
N PRO A 63 -6.56 2.22 -15.55
CA PRO A 63 -7.85 1.68 -15.14
C PRO A 63 -7.89 1.37 -13.64
N VAL A 64 -9.02 1.72 -13.00
CA VAL A 64 -9.36 1.33 -11.63
C VAL A 64 -10.33 0.15 -11.67
N TYR A 65 -9.98 -0.99 -11.08
CA TYR A 65 -10.85 -2.17 -11.01
C TYR A 65 -11.35 -2.37 -9.58
N LEU A 66 -12.66 -2.60 -9.41
CA LEU A 66 -13.24 -2.85 -8.09
C LEU A 66 -13.10 -4.33 -7.72
N GLY A 67 -12.57 -4.60 -6.53
CA GLY A 67 -12.35 -5.95 -6.03
C GLY A 67 -13.22 -6.33 -4.84
N CYS A 68 -12.65 -7.18 -3.98
CA CYS A 68 -13.31 -7.73 -2.81
C CYS A 68 -13.72 -6.63 -1.82
N ARG A 69 -15.03 -6.57 -1.52
CA ARG A 69 -15.63 -5.58 -0.61
C ARG A 69 -15.66 -6.01 0.87
N ARG A 70 -15.10 -7.19 1.18
CA ARG A 70 -15.00 -7.75 2.53
C ARG A 70 -13.87 -8.78 2.61
N PRO A 71 -13.32 -9.05 3.79
CA PRO A 71 -12.41 -10.17 4.02
C PRO A 71 -13.02 -11.52 3.63
N LEU A 72 -12.16 -12.53 3.41
CA LEU A 72 -12.58 -13.88 3.04
C LEU A 72 -13.54 -14.49 4.07
N VAL A 73 -13.12 -14.46 5.34
CA VAL A 73 -13.81 -15.15 6.45
C VAL A 73 -14.33 -14.19 7.51
N ARG A 74 -13.59 -13.11 7.79
CA ARG A 74 -13.84 -12.21 8.91
C ARG A 74 -14.81 -11.08 8.57
N GLU A 75 -15.36 -10.48 9.61
CA GLU A 75 -16.02 -9.18 9.47
C GLU A 75 -14.98 -8.10 9.15
N TRP A 76 -15.36 -7.18 8.27
CA TRP A 76 -14.54 -6.03 7.92
C TRP A 76 -14.42 -5.07 9.11
N VAL A 77 -13.24 -4.51 9.30
CA VAL A 77 -12.93 -3.49 10.30
C VAL A 77 -12.24 -2.33 9.57
N SER A 78 -12.68 -1.12 9.83
CA SER A 78 -12.12 0.11 9.26
C SER A 78 -11.00 0.70 10.14
N ALA A 79 -10.17 1.55 9.53
CA ALA A 79 -9.21 2.44 10.19
C ALA A 79 -9.60 3.93 10.08
N GLU A 80 -10.90 4.25 9.97
CA GLU A 80 -11.40 5.65 9.90
C GLU A 80 -11.00 6.49 11.13
N ASN A 81 -10.73 5.86 12.27
CA ASN A 81 -10.17 6.53 13.45
C ASN A 81 -8.73 7.03 13.27
N VAL A 82 -7.99 6.46 12.31
CA VAL A 82 -6.61 6.84 11.95
C VAL A 82 -6.64 7.81 10.77
N HIS A 83 -7.34 7.44 9.70
CA HIS A 83 -7.25 8.16 8.42
C HIS A 83 -8.39 9.17 8.18
N GLY A 84 -9.39 9.25 9.07
CA GLY A 84 -10.61 10.01 8.81
C GLY A 84 -11.34 9.47 7.59
N ASP A 85 -11.59 10.32 6.58
CA ASP A 85 -12.15 9.91 5.28
C ASP A 85 -11.08 9.44 4.27
N GLY A 86 -9.81 9.37 4.68
CA GLY A 86 -8.66 9.02 3.86
C GLY A 86 -8.19 10.14 2.92
N SER A 87 -8.89 11.28 2.89
CA SER A 87 -8.62 12.40 1.98
C SER A 87 -8.39 13.74 2.70
N GLY A 88 -8.48 13.77 4.03
CA GLY A 88 -8.34 15.00 4.80
C GLY A 88 -9.49 16.00 4.56
N GLY A 89 -10.69 15.50 4.27
CA GLY A 89 -11.87 16.31 3.99
C GLY A 89 -11.90 16.92 2.58
N LEU A 90 -11.00 16.53 1.69
CA LEU A 90 -10.99 16.98 0.31
C LEU A 90 -12.20 16.42 -0.45
N ARG A 91 -12.68 17.17 -1.43
CA ARG A 91 -13.84 16.75 -2.25
C ARG A 91 -13.62 17.09 -3.71
N MET A 92 -14.07 16.20 -4.58
CA MET A 92 -14.01 16.35 -6.03
C MET A 92 -15.31 15.82 -6.63
N ASP A 93 -15.76 16.44 -7.71
CA ASP A 93 -16.85 15.91 -8.53
C ASP A 93 -16.45 14.57 -9.17
N GLN A 94 -17.27 13.55 -8.92
CA GLN A 94 -17.05 12.17 -9.36
C GLN A 94 -17.84 11.84 -10.65
N ASP A 95 -18.66 12.76 -11.15
CA ASP A 95 -19.53 12.49 -12.30
C ASP A 95 -18.70 12.11 -13.55
N GLY A 96 -19.01 10.96 -14.14
CA GLY A 96 -18.31 10.41 -15.30
C GLY A 96 -16.92 9.82 -14.99
N LEU A 97 -16.57 9.61 -13.71
CA LEU A 97 -15.43 8.78 -13.32
C LEU A 97 -15.94 7.38 -13.03
N ASP A 98 -15.87 6.52 -14.06
CA ASP A 98 -16.36 5.16 -13.96
C ASP A 98 -15.19 4.19 -13.76
N PRO A 99 -15.23 3.33 -12.72
CA PRO A 99 -14.30 2.23 -12.62
C PRO A 99 -14.53 1.24 -13.76
N SER A 100 -13.50 0.45 -14.06
CA SER A 100 -13.59 -0.63 -15.05
C SER A 100 -14.66 -1.64 -14.66
N GLY A 101 -15.40 -2.13 -15.65
CA GLY A 101 -16.49 -3.10 -15.44
C GLY A 101 -16.04 -4.53 -15.12
N GLU A 102 -14.75 -4.83 -15.28
CA GLU A 102 -14.15 -6.10 -14.87
C GLU A 102 -13.81 -6.07 -13.37
N HIS A 103 -13.93 -7.22 -12.69
CA HIS A 103 -13.58 -7.31 -11.27
C HIS A 103 -12.05 -7.33 -11.09
N ALA A 104 -11.53 -6.72 -10.02
CA ALA A 104 -10.08 -6.63 -9.77
C ALA A 104 -9.37 -7.98 -9.82
N VAL A 105 -9.95 -9.01 -9.21
CA VAL A 105 -9.41 -10.39 -9.23
C VAL A 105 -9.30 -10.95 -10.64
N ASP A 106 -10.28 -10.70 -11.51
CA ASP A 106 -10.24 -11.10 -12.93
C ASP A 106 -9.13 -10.35 -13.67
N ALA A 107 -9.05 -9.04 -13.45
CA ALA A 107 -8.04 -8.19 -14.06
C ALA A 107 -6.62 -8.61 -13.64
N LEU A 108 -6.38 -8.91 -12.36
CA LEU A 108 -5.09 -9.40 -11.85
C LEU A 108 -4.67 -10.70 -12.55
N VAL A 109 -5.55 -11.71 -12.56
CA VAL A 109 -5.28 -13.00 -13.21
C VAL A 109 -5.01 -12.81 -14.69
N ARG A 110 -5.85 -12.04 -15.39
CA ARG A 110 -5.72 -11.77 -16.82
C ARG A 110 -4.42 -11.05 -17.14
N MET A 111 -4.07 -9.98 -16.42
CA MET A 111 -2.86 -9.20 -16.68
C MET A 111 -1.59 -10.02 -16.41
N ALA A 112 -1.56 -10.78 -15.31
CA ALA A 112 -0.42 -11.66 -15.01
C ALA A 112 -0.25 -12.76 -16.08
N ALA A 113 -1.35 -13.36 -16.55
CA ALA A 113 -1.31 -14.37 -17.62
C ALA A 113 -0.94 -13.82 -19.00
N GLN A 114 -1.19 -12.53 -19.27
CA GLN A 114 -0.80 -11.87 -20.53
C GLN A 114 0.70 -11.65 -20.64
N SER A 115 1.38 -11.43 -19.50
CA SER A 115 2.83 -11.24 -19.43
C SER A 115 3.45 -12.01 -18.24
N PRO A 116 3.47 -13.35 -18.29
CA PRO A 116 4.00 -14.16 -17.19
C PRO A 116 5.46 -13.81 -16.87
N GLY A 117 5.75 -13.55 -15.60
CA GLY A 117 7.08 -13.20 -15.12
C GLY A 117 7.50 -11.75 -15.38
N GLU A 118 6.62 -10.90 -15.91
CA GLU A 118 6.90 -9.48 -16.14
C GLU A 118 6.22 -8.54 -15.14
N LEU A 119 4.96 -8.83 -14.78
CA LEU A 119 4.13 -7.96 -13.95
C LEU A 119 4.46 -8.08 -12.47
N SER A 120 4.85 -6.98 -11.83
CA SER A 120 4.94 -6.89 -10.37
C SER A 120 3.61 -6.45 -9.77
N VAL A 121 3.33 -6.88 -8.53
CA VAL A 121 2.16 -6.44 -7.78
C VAL A 121 2.63 -5.78 -6.49
N VAL A 122 2.15 -4.58 -6.21
CA VAL A 122 2.35 -3.88 -4.93
C VAL A 122 1.03 -3.94 -4.18
N ALA A 123 0.93 -4.83 -3.19
CA ALA A 123 -0.25 -5.02 -2.36
C ALA A 123 -0.06 -4.25 -1.05
N ILE A 124 -0.79 -3.15 -0.91
CA ILE A 124 -0.71 -2.20 0.21
C ILE A 124 -1.99 -2.14 1.04
N GLY A 125 -3.02 -2.90 0.67
CA GLY A 125 -4.18 -3.17 1.52
C GLY A 125 -4.25 -4.62 2.01
N PRO A 126 -5.40 -5.04 2.61
CA PRO A 126 -5.65 -6.43 2.96
C PRO A 126 -5.51 -7.35 1.75
N LEU A 127 -4.85 -8.50 1.92
CA LEU A 127 -4.45 -9.39 0.80
C LEU A 127 -5.60 -10.19 0.15
N THR A 128 -6.85 -9.79 0.37
CA THR A 128 -8.06 -10.50 -0.05
C THR A 128 -8.13 -10.69 -1.57
N ASN A 129 -7.85 -9.64 -2.36
CA ASN A 129 -7.83 -9.73 -3.83
C ASN A 129 -6.76 -10.72 -4.31
N ILE A 130 -5.57 -10.66 -3.72
CA ILE A 130 -4.43 -11.51 -4.08
C ILE A 130 -4.74 -12.98 -3.75
N ALA A 131 -5.25 -13.27 -2.56
CA ALA A 131 -5.66 -14.61 -2.17
C ALA A 131 -6.79 -15.14 -3.06
N ALA A 132 -7.79 -14.31 -3.37
CA ALA A 132 -8.87 -14.70 -4.27
C ALA A 132 -8.38 -14.99 -5.69
N ALA A 133 -7.38 -14.26 -6.18
CA ALA A 133 -6.73 -14.52 -7.47
C ALA A 133 -6.01 -15.87 -7.50
N VAL A 134 -5.27 -16.21 -6.43
CA VAL A 134 -4.63 -17.53 -6.29
C VAL A 134 -5.65 -18.67 -6.28
N VAL A 135 -6.76 -18.51 -5.55
CA VAL A 135 -7.84 -19.52 -5.50
C VAL A 135 -8.51 -19.67 -6.87
N LYS A 136 -8.67 -18.57 -7.60
CA LYS A 136 -9.30 -18.56 -8.91
C LYS A 136 -8.42 -19.18 -10.00
N ASP A 137 -7.13 -18.87 -9.99
CA ASP A 137 -6.14 -19.42 -10.92
C ASP A 137 -4.84 -19.76 -10.15
N PRO A 138 -4.56 -21.05 -9.93
CA PRO A 138 -3.33 -21.49 -9.26
C PRO A 138 -2.03 -21.10 -9.99
N ALA A 139 -2.08 -20.78 -11.30
CA ALA A 139 -0.93 -20.29 -12.03
C ALA A 139 -0.61 -18.81 -11.74
N PHE A 140 -1.54 -18.07 -11.14
CA PHE A 140 -1.39 -16.64 -10.87
C PHE A 140 -0.10 -16.33 -10.10
N ALA A 141 0.21 -17.12 -9.06
CA ALA A 141 1.42 -16.90 -8.26
C ALA A 141 2.71 -17.05 -9.05
N GLY A 142 2.79 -18.03 -9.95
CA GLY A 142 3.94 -18.23 -10.83
C GLY A 142 4.01 -17.26 -12.01
N ASN A 143 2.88 -16.62 -12.37
CA ASN A 143 2.82 -15.62 -13.44
C ASN A 143 3.20 -14.22 -12.94
N VAL A 144 3.02 -13.91 -11.66
CA VAL A 144 3.47 -12.64 -11.06
C VAL A 144 4.99 -12.67 -10.91
N LYS A 145 5.65 -11.62 -11.40
CA LYS A 145 7.12 -11.48 -11.34
C LYS A 145 7.62 -11.38 -9.90
N SER A 146 7.00 -10.49 -9.15
CA SER A 146 7.31 -10.25 -7.74
C SER A 146 6.12 -9.58 -7.05
N LEU A 147 5.88 -9.97 -5.81
CA LEU A 147 4.82 -9.45 -4.96
C LEU A 147 5.44 -8.64 -3.82
N TYR A 148 5.21 -7.34 -3.82
CA TYR A 148 5.63 -6.43 -2.75
C TYR A 148 4.44 -6.22 -1.83
N VAL A 149 4.61 -6.55 -0.55
CA VAL A 149 3.55 -6.49 0.46
C VAL A 149 3.92 -5.45 1.49
N MET A 150 3.07 -4.43 1.67
CA MET A 150 3.02 -3.68 2.92
C MET A 150 2.16 -4.48 3.88
N GLY A 151 2.75 -4.88 5.01
CA GLY A 151 1.96 -5.46 6.07
C GLY A 151 2.75 -6.35 7.01
N GLY A 152 2.07 -6.75 8.09
CA GLY A 152 2.69 -7.46 9.19
C GLY A 152 3.68 -6.60 9.98
N SER A 153 4.18 -7.19 11.05
CA SER A 153 5.21 -6.64 11.92
C SER A 153 6.29 -7.70 12.10
N ASN A 154 7.57 -7.33 11.96
CA ASN A 154 8.69 -8.26 12.13
C ASN A 154 8.94 -8.50 13.63
N ASN A 155 8.11 -9.37 14.21
CA ASN A 155 8.08 -9.71 15.63
C ASN A 155 8.09 -8.46 16.55
N GLY A 156 7.54 -7.35 16.06
CA GLY A 156 7.43 -6.07 16.75
C GLY A 156 6.01 -5.79 17.22
N ARG A 157 5.75 -4.54 17.61
CA ARG A 157 4.39 -4.11 17.96
C ARG A 157 3.49 -4.05 16.73
N GLY A 158 2.21 -4.31 16.91
CA GLY A 158 1.17 -4.02 15.92
C GLY A 158 0.74 -2.54 15.91
N ASN A 159 -0.23 -2.21 15.05
CA ASN A 159 -0.87 -0.88 14.99
C ASN A 159 -2.39 -0.93 15.25
N ILE A 160 -3.05 -2.08 15.02
CA ILE A 160 -4.47 -2.28 15.33
C ILE A 160 -4.67 -3.08 16.62
N THR A 161 -3.76 -4.01 16.92
CA THR A 161 -3.67 -4.71 18.21
C THR A 161 -2.23 -4.67 18.70
N ALA A 162 -1.97 -5.18 19.90
CA ALA A 162 -0.60 -5.27 20.41
C ALA A 162 0.34 -6.09 19.50
N ALA A 163 -0.20 -7.08 18.77
CA ALA A 163 0.57 -8.05 17.99
C ALA A 163 0.42 -7.88 16.47
N ALA A 164 -0.71 -7.35 16.00
CA ALA A 164 -1.04 -7.37 14.57
C ALA A 164 -0.98 -5.99 13.92
N GLU A 165 -0.47 -5.99 12.70
CA GLU A 165 -0.59 -4.90 11.75
C GLU A 165 -1.96 -5.00 11.03
N PHE A 166 -2.54 -3.85 10.68
CA PHE A 166 -3.89 -3.68 10.14
C PHE A 166 -4.21 -4.56 8.93
N ASN A 167 -3.42 -4.51 7.86
CA ASN A 167 -3.69 -5.24 6.63
C ASN A 167 -3.79 -6.75 6.88
N PHE A 168 -2.89 -7.29 7.71
CA PHE A 168 -2.91 -8.72 8.06
C PHE A 168 -4.01 -9.04 9.08
N TYR A 169 -4.37 -8.11 9.95
CA TYR A 169 -5.46 -8.29 10.90
C TYR A 169 -6.84 -8.32 10.23
N VAL A 170 -7.06 -7.48 9.22
CA VAL A 170 -8.34 -7.39 8.49
C VAL A 170 -8.66 -8.70 7.79
N ASP A 171 -7.69 -9.31 7.10
CA ASP A 171 -7.85 -10.61 6.45
C ASP A 171 -6.65 -11.56 6.67
N PRO A 172 -6.54 -12.16 7.88
CA PRO A 172 -5.39 -13.01 8.23
C PRO A 172 -5.41 -14.32 7.45
N GLU A 173 -6.59 -14.81 7.07
CA GLU A 173 -6.73 -16.00 6.22
C GLU A 173 -6.19 -15.74 4.81
N ALA A 174 -6.49 -14.57 4.22
CA ALA A 174 -5.92 -14.19 2.93
C ALA A 174 -4.40 -14.04 3.02
N ALA A 175 -3.89 -13.36 4.05
CA ALA A 175 -2.44 -13.21 4.23
C ALA A 175 -1.75 -14.58 4.35
N LYS A 176 -2.27 -15.49 5.19
CA LYS A 176 -1.76 -16.86 5.32
C LYS A 176 -1.75 -17.60 3.99
N ALA A 177 -2.82 -17.49 3.20
CA ALA A 177 -2.92 -18.13 1.89
C ALA A 177 -1.88 -17.59 0.90
N VAL A 178 -1.65 -16.27 0.88
CA VAL A 178 -0.66 -15.63 -0.01
C VAL A 178 0.77 -16.05 0.30
N PHE A 179 1.17 -16.07 1.57
CA PHE A 179 2.51 -16.54 1.97
C PHE A 179 2.75 -18.03 1.70
N ALA A 180 1.67 -18.82 1.55
CA ALA A 180 1.74 -20.23 1.17
C ALA A 180 1.64 -20.48 -0.36
N ALA A 181 1.34 -19.44 -1.16
CA ALA A 181 1.01 -19.59 -2.58
C ALA A 181 2.21 -19.72 -3.52
N GLY A 182 3.44 -19.48 -3.03
CA GLY A 182 4.67 -19.63 -3.82
C GLY A 182 5.04 -18.41 -4.67
N PHE A 183 4.62 -17.20 -4.28
CA PHE A 183 5.10 -15.95 -4.87
C PHE A 183 6.58 -15.68 -4.52
N ASP A 184 7.26 -14.87 -5.34
CA ASP A 184 8.47 -14.14 -4.91
C ASP A 184 8.06 -12.90 -4.11
N ILE A 185 8.04 -13.02 -2.77
CA ILE A 185 7.51 -11.99 -1.86
C ILE A 185 8.63 -11.10 -1.30
N THR A 186 8.46 -9.79 -1.40
CA THR A 186 9.16 -8.81 -0.55
C THR A 186 8.18 -8.17 0.43
N VAL A 187 8.50 -8.16 1.72
CA VAL A 187 7.66 -7.55 2.77
C VAL A 187 8.31 -6.26 3.29
N VAL A 188 7.51 -5.20 3.36
CA VAL A 188 7.81 -3.95 4.07
C VAL A 188 6.98 -3.93 5.35
N PRO A 189 7.57 -4.31 6.50
CA PRO A 189 6.82 -4.44 7.75
C PRO A 189 6.59 -3.09 8.44
N TRP A 190 5.56 -3.06 9.28
CA TRP A 190 5.24 -1.93 10.15
C TRP A 190 6.34 -1.65 11.20
N ASP A 191 6.63 -2.60 12.09
CA ASP A 191 7.66 -2.48 13.13
C ASP A 191 8.73 -3.56 12.91
N PRO A 192 10.04 -3.26 13.06
CA PRO A 192 10.61 -1.95 13.37
C PRO A 192 10.82 -1.00 12.19
N LEU A 193 10.68 -1.47 10.95
CA LEU A 193 11.12 -0.72 9.77
C LEU A 193 10.41 0.62 9.61
N THR A 194 9.08 0.60 9.42
CA THR A 194 8.30 1.81 9.13
C THR A 194 8.43 2.82 10.25
N LEU A 195 8.25 2.37 11.49
CA LEU A 195 8.30 3.23 12.68
C LEU A 195 9.66 3.90 12.92
N ARG A 196 10.75 3.34 12.38
CA ARG A 196 12.09 3.93 12.54
C ARG A 196 12.53 4.75 11.33
N GLN A 197 12.08 4.41 10.13
CA GLN A 197 12.72 4.89 8.90
C GLN A 197 11.75 5.43 7.85
N ALA A 198 10.44 5.25 8.00
CA ALA A 198 9.41 5.79 7.11
C ALA A 198 8.41 6.68 7.86
N VAL A 199 8.89 7.44 8.85
CA VAL A 199 8.13 8.48 9.55
C VAL A 199 8.63 9.85 9.11
N PHE A 200 7.72 10.69 8.63
CA PHE A 200 8.04 12.09 8.30
C PHE A 200 7.64 12.98 9.47
N GLY A 201 8.64 13.37 10.25
CA GLY A 201 8.47 14.32 11.36
C GLY A 201 8.25 15.76 10.88
N GLN A 202 8.04 16.68 11.84
CA GLN A 202 7.60 18.06 11.54
C GLN A 202 8.52 18.79 10.54
N GLU A 203 9.85 18.67 10.68
CA GLU A 203 10.80 19.32 9.75
C GLU A 203 10.60 18.86 8.30
N LYS A 204 10.38 17.56 8.09
CA LYS A 204 10.13 16.97 6.77
C LYS A 204 8.78 17.43 6.20
N LEU A 205 7.75 17.49 7.05
CA LEU A 205 6.43 17.99 6.67
C LEU A 205 6.46 19.48 6.29
N ASP A 206 7.22 20.30 7.03
CA ASP A 206 7.40 21.73 6.71
C ASP A 206 8.09 21.93 5.36
N ARG A 207 9.11 21.10 5.05
CA ARG A 207 9.80 21.10 3.75
C ARG A 207 8.84 20.74 2.61
N ILE A 208 7.96 19.76 2.80
CA ILE A 208 6.94 19.40 1.80
C ILE A 208 5.96 20.56 1.63
N ALA A 209 5.42 21.11 2.72
CA ALA A 209 4.46 22.21 2.67
C ALA A 209 5.02 23.45 1.95
N ALA A 210 6.32 23.73 2.11
CA ALA A 210 7.01 24.85 1.45
C ALA A 210 7.11 24.72 -0.07
N LEU A 211 6.90 23.54 -0.67
CA LEU A 211 6.88 23.36 -2.12
C LEU A 211 5.71 24.08 -2.79
N ASP A 212 4.58 24.21 -2.07
CA ASP A 212 3.35 24.88 -2.52
C ASP A 212 2.81 24.41 -3.90
N THR A 213 3.11 23.16 -4.28
CA THR A 213 2.55 22.53 -5.48
C THR A 213 1.18 21.90 -5.17
N PRO A 214 0.34 21.62 -6.19
CA PRO A 214 -0.90 20.87 -6.00
C PRO A 214 -0.70 19.53 -5.29
N LEU A 215 0.39 18.81 -5.61
CA LEU A 215 0.75 17.56 -4.96
C LEU A 215 1.13 17.74 -3.49
N ALA A 216 1.93 18.77 -3.16
CA ALA A 216 2.34 19.04 -1.79
C ALA A 216 1.17 19.50 -0.90
N ARG A 217 0.26 20.32 -1.45
CA ARG A 217 -0.98 20.69 -0.75
C ARG A 217 -1.86 19.47 -0.52
N PHE A 218 -2.02 18.62 -1.53
CA PHE A 218 -2.78 17.37 -1.43
C PHE A 218 -2.20 16.46 -0.35
N PHE A 219 -0.89 16.20 -0.40
CA PHE A 219 -0.16 15.46 0.63
C PHE A 219 -0.41 16.00 2.04
N THR A 220 -0.29 17.33 2.21
CA THR A 220 -0.47 17.97 3.52
C THR A 220 -1.89 17.76 4.06
N ARG A 221 -2.90 17.81 3.18
CA ARG A 221 -4.30 17.60 3.55
C ARG A 221 -4.57 16.15 3.97
N ILE A 222 -4.18 15.18 3.13
CA ILE A 222 -4.45 13.76 3.41
C ILE A 222 -3.70 13.24 4.64
N CYS A 223 -2.50 13.78 4.91
CA CYS A 223 -1.68 13.42 6.07
C CYS A 223 -2.18 14.02 7.40
N GLY A 224 -3.06 15.02 7.36
CA GLY A 224 -3.52 15.74 8.55
C GLY A 224 -4.15 14.84 9.63
N PRO A 225 -5.15 14.01 9.32
CA PRO A 225 -5.76 13.09 10.29
C PRO A 225 -4.76 12.08 10.87
N THR A 226 -3.95 11.44 10.01
CA THR A 226 -2.93 10.47 10.45
C THR A 226 -1.90 11.13 11.36
N LEU A 227 -1.45 12.36 11.07
CA LEU A 227 -0.52 13.09 11.93
C LEU A 227 -1.07 13.32 13.35
N GLU A 228 -2.37 13.65 13.46
CA GLU A 228 -3.02 13.84 14.75
C GLU A 228 -3.10 12.51 15.52
N PHE A 229 -3.50 11.43 14.84
CA PHE A 229 -3.57 10.10 15.43
C PHE A 229 -2.20 9.58 15.86
N ASP A 230 -1.21 9.60 14.98
CA ASP A 230 0.15 9.12 15.22
C ASP A 230 0.77 9.80 16.44
N ARG A 231 0.63 11.13 16.56
CA ARG A 231 1.09 11.88 17.73
C ARG A 231 0.39 11.45 19.02
N SER A 232 -0.91 11.14 18.95
CA SER A 232 -1.67 10.68 20.12
C SER A 232 -1.18 9.33 20.67
N VAL A 233 -0.54 8.51 19.81
CA VAL A 233 0.03 7.20 20.17
C VAL A 233 1.56 7.20 20.26
N GLY A 234 2.18 8.39 20.27
CA GLY A 234 3.62 8.57 20.51
C GLY A 234 4.51 8.39 19.28
N ILE A 235 3.96 8.53 18.07
CA ILE A 235 4.71 8.59 16.81
C ILE A 235 4.84 10.08 16.42
N ASP A 236 6.08 10.60 16.37
CA ASP A 236 6.31 12.03 16.09
C ASP A 236 6.45 12.33 14.59
N GLY A 237 5.33 12.20 13.89
CA GLY A 237 5.24 12.43 12.45
C GLY A 237 4.08 11.66 11.82
N THR A 238 4.10 11.55 10.50
CA THR A 238 3.19 10.65 9.75
C THR A 238 3.94 9.44 9.23
N THR A 239 3.38 8.24 9.39
CA THR A 239 3.93 7.02 8.79
C THR A 239 3.64 6.92 7.29
N HIS A 240 4.58 6.32 6.54
CA HIS A 240 4.51 6.15 5.07
C HIS A 240 4.90 4.73 4.58
N PRO A 241 4.31 3.66 5.16
CA PRO A 241 4.67 2.29 4.78
C PRO A 241 4.28 1.95 3.33
N ASP A 242 3.15 2.43 2.83
CA ASP A 242 2.65 2.10 1.49
C ASP A 242 3.51 2.73 0.39
N SER A 243 3.80 4.03 0.52
CA SER A 243 4.66 4.72 -0.42
C SER A 243 6.10 4.23 -0.36
N LEU A 244 6.58 3.78 0.81
CA LEU A 244 7.85 3.07 0.92
C LEU A 244 7.81 1.76 0.13
N THR A 245 6.72 0.99 0.22
CA THR A 245 6.57 -0.29 -0.48
C THR A 245 6.60 -0.13 -2.00
N ALA A 246 5.88 0.88 -2.53
CA ALA A 246 5.95 1.23 -3.94
C ALA A 246 7.34 1.74 -4.33
N ALA A 247 7.97 2.59 -3.52
CA ALA A 247 9.30 3.13 -3.79
C ALA A 247 10.38 2.04 -3.81
N VAL A 248 10.34 1.06 -2.91
CA VAL A 248 11.33 -0.03 -2.81
C VAL A 248 11.27 -1.00 -3.99
N LEU A 249 10.10 -1.16 -4.64
CA LEU A 249 10.01 -1.88 -5.93
C LEU A 249 10.76 -1.13 -7.04
N LEU A 250 10.58 0.19 -7.13
CA LEU A 250 11.09 1.01 -8.22
C LEU A 250 12.56 1.41 -8.04
N HIS A 251 12.98 1.61 -6.79
CA HIS A 251 14.30 2.06 -6.35
C HIS A 251 14.87 1.07 -5.34
N PRO A 252 15.25 -0.15 -5.77
CA PRO A 252 15.74 -1.19 -4.87
C PRO A 252 17.02 -0.79 -4.12
N GLU A 253 17.75 0.22 -4.59
CA GLU A 253 18.90 0.82 -3.91
C GLU A 253 18.54 1.54 -2.59
N LEU A 254 17.26 1.85 -2.35
CA LEU A 254 16.80 2.34 -1.05
C LEU A 254 16.95 1.28 0.04
N VAL A 255 16.97 -0.01 -0.30
CA VAL A 255 17.12 -1.09 0.68
C VAL A 255 18.57 -1.24 1.10
N ARG A 256 18.84 -1.00 2.40
CA ARG A 256 20.16 -1.16 3.01
C ARG A 256 20.37 -2.56 3.57
N ALA A 257 19.32 -3.15 4.14
CA ALA A 257 19.33 -4.53 4.63
C ALA A 257 17.96 -5.19 4.40
N ALA A 258 18.01 -6.44 3.96
CA ALA A 258 16.85 -7.33 3.89
C ALA A 258 17.34 -8.77 4.00
N SER A 259 16.56 -9.61 4.66
CA SER A 259 16.95 -11.00 4.92
C SER A 259 15.82 -11.96 4.52
N PRO A 260 16.13 -13.24 4.24
CA PRO A 260 15.12 -14.25 4.00
C PRO A 260 14.46 -14.68 5.31
N TYR A 261 13.13 -14.74 5.32
CA TYR A 261 12.32 -15.20 6.45
C TYR A 261 11.31 -16.23 5.98
N HIS A 262 10.95 -17.12 6.91
CA HIS A 262 9.67 -17.80 6.83
C HIS A 262 8.62 -16.94 7.54
N VAL A 263 7.61 -16.50 6.82
CA VAL A 263 6.49 -15.70 7.35
C VAL A 263 5.24 -16.56 7.35
N ASP A 264 4.64 -16.73 8.52
CA ASP A 264 3.31 -17.32 8.68
C ASP A 264 2.39 -16.37 9.48
N VAL A 265 1.09 -16.51 9.30
CA VAL A 265 0.08 -15.64 9.91
C VAL A 265 -0.84 -16.45 10.82
N GLU A 266 -1.01 -15.94 12.05
CA GLU A 266 -1.92 -16.50 13.04
C GLU A 266 -3.38 -16.17 12.70
N THR A 267 -4.22 -17.20 12.65
CA THR A 267 -5.63 -17.13 12.20
C THR A 267 -6.62 -17.66 13.24
N ALA A 268 -6.14 -18.36 14.27
CA ALA A 268 -6.99 -19.02 15.27
C ALA A 268 -6.97 -18.28 16.62
N GLY A 269 -5.79 -17.84 17.08
CA GLY A 269 -5.62 -17.22 18.39
C GLY A 269 -6.42 -15.92 18.57
N GLU A 270 -7.03 -15.73 19.74
CA GLU A 270 -7.81 -14.52 20.05
C GLU A 270 -6.91 -13.28 20.23
N LEU A 271 -5.80 -13.43 20.96
CA LEU A 271 -4.91 -12.31 21.30
C LEU A 271 -3.94 -11.93 20.17
N THR A 272 -3.65 -12.89 19.28
CA THR A 272 -2.59 -12.77 18.27
C THR A 272 -3.12 -12.96 16.86
N ARG A 273 -4.44 -12.86 16.62
CA ARG A 273 -5.02 -12.84 15.27
C ARG A 273 -4.28 -11.83 14.40
N GLY A 274 -3.83 -12.24 13.22
CA GLY A 274 -3.10 -11.38 12.28
C GLY A 274 -1.64 -11.15 12.64
N TYR A 275 -1.13 -11.76 13.71
CA TYR A 275 0.30 -11.75 14.01
C TYR A 275 1.07 -12.44 12.88
N SER A 276 2.06 -11.74 12.33
CA SER A 276 3.02 -12.27 11.38
C SER A 276 4.23 -12.85 12.13
N ALA A 277 4.28 -14.17 12.23
CA ALA A 277 5.44 -14.89 12.74
C ALA A 277 6.54 -14.87 11.67
N MET A 278 7.46 -13.91 11.79
CA MET A 278 8.60 -13.78 10.89
C MET A 278 9.82 -14.51 11.47
N SER A 279 9.99 -15.77 11.09
CA SER A 279 11.09 -16.63 11.55
C SER A 279 12.36 -16.38 10.72
N TRP A 280 13.41 -15.84 11.36
CA TRP A 280 14.76 -15.85 10.79
C TRP A 280 15.33 -17.27 10.90
N GLY A 281 16.28 -17.66 10.03
CA GLY A 281 16.70 -19.05 9.73
C GLY A 281 17.20 -19.96 10.87
N VAL A 282 16.92 -19.65 12.13
CA VAL A 282 17.24 -20.43 13.34
C VAL A 282 16.21 -21.53 13.66
N HIS A 283 15.03 -21.51 13.04
CA HIS A 283 13.93 -22.44 13.36
C HIS A 283 13.78 -23.63 12.39
N GLY A 284 14.66 -23.76 11.39
CA GLY A 284 14.60 -24.85 10.41
C GLY A 284 13.40 -24.78 9.46
N LEU A 285 12.82 -23.59 9.27
CA LEU A 285 11.75 -23.33 8.31
C LEU A 285 12.34 -22.76 7.02
N GLU A 286 11.90 -23.28 5.88
CA GLU A 286 12.29 -22.76 4.57
C GLU A 286 11.72 -21.35 4.36
N PRO A 287 12.55 -20.36 3.99
CA PRO A 287 12.07 -19.01 3.72
C PRO A 287 11.05 -18.94 2.57
N ASN A 288 10.03 -18.11 2.74
CA ASN A 288 9.01 -17.84 1.71
C ASN A 288 8.90 -16.35 1.36
N ALA A 289 9.67 -15.48 2.02
CA ALA A 289 9.70 -14.06 1.75
C ALA A 289 11.06 -13.43 2.06
N ARG A 290 11.34 -12.32 1.38
CA ARG A 290 12.41 -11.38 1.73
C ARG A 290 11.80 -10.24 2.56
N VAL A 291 12.21 -10.08 3.81
CA VAL A 291 11.72 -9.00 4.69
C VAL A 291 12.73 -7.86 4.69
N VAL A 292 12.26 -6.65 4.43
CA VAL A 292 13.08 -5.43 4.49
C VAL A 292 13.32 -5.06 5.96
N GLU A 293 14.59 -4.87 6.32
CA GLU A 293 15.02 -4.63 7.71
C GLU A 293 15.56 -3.22 7.89
N GLU A 294 16.17 -2.65 6.85
CA GLU A 294 16.73 -1.31 6.86
C GLU A 294 16.63 -0.63 5.49
N ILE A 295 16.28 0.65 5.48
CA ILE A 295 16.26 1.50 4.28
C ILE A 295 17.05 2.80 4.45
N ASP A 296 17.38 3.44 3.34
CA ASP A 296 17.86 4.83 3.31
C ASP A 296 16.72 5.81 3.60
N ALA A 297 16.49 6.09 4.89
CA ALA A 297 15.37 6.93 5.34
C ALA A 297 15.41 8.36 4.76
N GLU A 298 16.61 8.92 4.58
CA GLU A 298 16.75 10.24 4.00
C GLU A 298 16.61 10.20 2.48
N GLY A 299 17.20 9.20 1.81
CA GLY A 299 16.99 8.96 0.39
C GLY A 299 15.52 8.76 0.02
N PHE A 300 14.78 8.00 0.84
CA PHE A 300 13.34 7.82 0.67
C PHE A 300 12.56 9.15 0.81
N PHE A 301 12.90 9.95 1.83
CA PHE A 301 12.26 11.26 2.01
C PHE A 301 12.56 12.21 0.84
N GLU A 302 13.83 12.34 0.43
CA GLU A 302 14.22 13.21 -0.69
C GLU A 302 13.57 12.75 -2.01
N TYR A 303 13.40 11.44 -2.19
CA TYR A 303 12.65 10.88 -3.31
C TYR A 303 11.18 11.34 -3.31
N VAL A 304 10.47 11.18 -2.18
CA VAL A 304 9.07 11.63 -2.06
C VAL A 304 8.97 13.14 -2.21
N LEU A 305 9.87 13.91 -1.62
CA LEU A 305 9.93 15.37 -1.76
C LEU A 305 10.10 15.78 -3.23
N GLY A 306 11.02 15.13 -3.95
CA GLY A 306 11.23 15.36 -5.38
C GLY A 306 10.01 15.02 -6.22
N LEU A 307 9.29 13.95 -5.89
CA LEU A 307 8.04 13.57 -6.53
C LEU A 307 6.94 14.64 -6.31
N LEU A 308 6.78 15.11 -5.08
CA LEU A 308 5.80 16.15 -4.71
C LEU A 308 6.16 17.55 -5.24
N SER A 309 7.43 17.81 -5.59
CA SER A 309 7.87 19.08 -6.16
C SER A 309 7.38 19.33 -7.60
N ARG A 310 6.78 18.31 -8.23
CA ARG A 310 6.29 18.41 -9.60
C ARG A 310 5.03 19.27 -9.67
N ALA A 311 4.98 20.15 -10.66
CA ALA A 311 3.76 20.84 -11.01
C ALA A 311 2.83 19.88 -11.78
N THR A 312 1.59 19.75 -11.32
CA THR A 312 0.51 19.06 -12.03
C THR A 312 -0.64 20.04 -12.26
N GLU A 313 -1.47 19.77 -13.26
CA GLU A 313 -2.71 20.53 -13.51
C GLU A 313 -3.89 19.57 -13.36
N PRO A 314 -4.54 19.51 -12.17
CA PRO A 314 -5.69 18.65 -11.96
C PRO A 314 -6.84 19.07 -12.89
N PRO A 315 -7.37 18.20 -13.76
CA PRO A 315 -8.40 18.58 -14.72
C PRO A 315 -9.75 18.91 -14.06
N ARG A 316 -9.99 18.40 -12.84
CA ARG A 316 -11.16 18.72 -12.02
C ARG A 316 -10.73 19.49 -10.79
N ALA A 317 -11.54 20.48 -10.41
CA ALA A 317 -11.33 21.22 -9.18
C ALA A 317 -11.47 20.31 -7.95
N VAL A 318 -10.53 20.43 -7.02
CA VAL A 318 -10.56 19.76 -5.72
C VAL A 318 -10.86 20.80 -4.65
N THR A 319 -12.02 20.69 -4.00
CA THR A 319 -12.43 21.59 -2.93
C THR A 319 -11.59 21.30 -1.68
N GLY A 320 -10.96 22.34 -1.12
CA GLY A 320 -10.10 22.26 0.06
C GLY A 320 -8.60 22.10 -0.24
N LEU A 321 -8.20 22.10 -1.52
CA LEU A 321 -6.83 22.05 -2.00
C LEU A 321 -6.24 23.45 -2.25
#